data_AF-A0A7W4E3B8-F1
#
_entry.id   AF-A0A7W4E3B8-F1
#
_cell.length_a   1.000
_cell.length_b   1.000
_cell.length_c   1.000
_cell.angle_alpha   90.00
_cell.angle_beta   90.00
_cell.angle_gamma   90.00
#
_symmetry.space_group_name_H-M   'P 1'
#
loop_
_entity.id
_entity.type
_entity.pdbx_description
1 polymer ?
#
loop_
_entity_poly.entity_id
_entity_poly.type
_entity_poly.pdbx_seq_one_letter_code
_entity_poly.pdbx_strand_id
1 'polypeptide(L)'
;MQENIYLPSSSERKRAITAYLLVGVLFFSGKSDLSVYEYYHFKQAIGRYTATMFFLLVLLFVSIIPFVRILAFIPTILVFINLVWIGILVYFAWKGVYASNVVQAPWRKRIYADIGGRMLNLFDIKKNVYGEISNDISSQFPPLGI
;
A
#
# COMPACT_ATOMS: atom_id res chain seq x y z
N MET A 1 -3.49 -21.96 22.59
CA MET A 1 -2.61 -21.95 21.40
C MET A 1 -1.93 -20.60 21.40
N GLN A 2 -0.61 -20.55 21.57
CA GLN A 2 0.14 -19.29 21.51
C GLN A 2 0.15 -18.86 20.04
N GLU A 3 -0.58 -17.79 19.67
CA GLU A 3 -0.42 -17.17 18.36
C GLU A 3 1.04 -16.72 18.24
N ASN A 4 1.79 -17.34 17.33
CA ASN A 4 3.11 -16.85 16.95
C ASN A 4 2.89 -15.54 16.18
N ILE A 5 2.82 -14.43 16.92
CA ILE A 5 2.73 -13.09 16.36
C ILE A 5 4.01 -12.84 15.56
N TYR A 6 3.90 -12.88 14.23
CA TYR A 6 5.01 -12.57 13.33
C TYR A 6 5.54 -11.16 13.65
N LEU A 7 6.84 -11.07 13.97
CA LEU A 7 7.55 -9.84 14.33
C LEU A 7 8.59 -9.52 13.25
N PRO A 8 8.43 -8.42 12.50
CA PRO A 8 9.32 -8.11 11.39
C PRO A 8 10.65 -7.58 11.94
N SER A 9 11.74 -8.06 11.36
CA SER A 9 13.10 -7.69 11.70
C SER A 9 13.38 -6.21 11.40
N SER A 10 14.44 -5.65 12.01
CA SER A 10 14.81 -4.24 11.79
C SER A 10 15.18 -3.95 10.33
N SER A 11 15.73 -4.93 9.61
CA SER A 11 16.05 -4.80 8.18
C SER A 11 14.79 -4.80 7.32
N GLU A 12 13.82 -5.67 7.60
CA GLU A 12 12.52 -5.70 6.91
C GLU A 12 11.75 -4.40 7.08
N ARG A 13 11.74 -3.82 8.30
CA ARG A 13 11.11 -2.50 8.54
C ARG A 13 11.77 -1.40 7.73
N LYS A 14 13.11 -1.36 7.68
CA LYS A 14 13.84 -0.36 6.88
C LYS A 14 13.51 -0.52 5.40
N ARG A 15 13.49 -1.75 4.88
CA ARG A 15 13.12 -2.02 3.48
C ARG A 15 11.67 -1.62 3.23
N ALA A 16 10.72 -2.03 4.07
CA ALA A 16 9.32 -1.62 3.96
C ALA A 16 9.12 -0.08 3.96
N ILE A 17 9.86 0.66 4.79
CA ILE A 17 9.86 2.13 4.75
C ILE A 17 10.36 2.65 3.40
N THR A 18 11.46 2.07 2.88
CA THR A 18 11.98 2.49 1.57
C THR A 18 10.98 2.27 0.45
N ALA A 19 10.09 1.26 0.54
CA ALA A 19 9.04 1.04 -0.45
C ALA A 19 8.11 2.26 -0.64
N TYR A 20 7.94 3.10 0.38
CA TYR A 20 7.14 4.33 0.26
C TYR A 20 7.87 5.49 -0.41
N LEU A 21 9.15 5.32 -0.72
CA LEU A 21 9.95 6.17 -1.59
C LEU A 21 9.99 5.56 -2.99
N LEU A 22 10.10 6.41 -4.02
CA LEU A 22 10.05 5.97 -5.41
C LEU A 22 11.17 4.96 -5.71
N VAL A 23 12.35 5.22 -5.15
CA VAL A 23 13.53 4.35 -5.25
C VAL A 23 13.27 2.96 -4.66
N GLY A 24 12.51 2.85 -3.56
CA GLY A 24 12.21 1.55 -2.98
C GLY A 24 11.18 0.77 -3.78
N VAL A 25 10.21 1.43 -4.42
CA VAL A 25 9.29 0.72 -5.35
C VAL A 25 10.06 0.08 -6.50
N LEU A 26 11.02 0.80 -7.09
CA LEU A 26 11.87 0.26 -8.15
C LEU A 26 12.72 -0.92 -7.63
N PHE A 27 13.30 -0.79 -6.45
CA PHE A 27 14.08 -1.85 -5.81
C PHE A 27 13.26 -3.13 -5.56
N PHE A 28 12.06 -3.01 -4.99
CA PHE A 28 11.19 -4.17 -4.76
C PHE A 28 10.59 -4.75 -6.04
N SER A 29 10.41 -3.92 -7.07
CA SER A 29 10.00 -4.39 -8.40
C SER A 29 11.03 -5.36 -9.00
N GLY A 30 12.32 -5.14 -8.76
CA GLY A 30 13.39 -6.06 -9.19
C GLY A 30 13.56 -7.33 -8.35
N LYS A 31 13.03 -7.36 -7.12
CA LYS A 31 13.23 -8.48 -6.19
C LYS A 31 12.15 -9.56 -6.34
N SER A 32 12.51 -10.82 -6.62
CA SER A 32 11.56 -11.93 -6.77
C SER A 32 10.88 -12.33 -5.46
N ASP A 33 11.64 -12.33 -4.37
CA ASP A 33 11.21 -12.86 -3.07
C ASP A 33 11.02 -11.73 -2.04
N LEU A 34 9.83 -11.66 -1.46
CA LEU A 34 9.48 -10.70 -0.41
C LEU A 34 8.86 -11.44 0.79
N SER A 35 9.07 -10.92 1.99
CA SER A 35 8.28 -11.42 3.13
C SER A 35 6.83 -10.93 3.03
N VAL A 36 5.88 -11.61 3.70
CA VAL A 36 4.46 -11.20 3.76
C VAL A 36 4.31 -9.72 4.12
N TYR A 37 5.11 -9.28 5.09
CA TYR A 37 5.17 -7.89 5.54
C TYR A 37 5.69 -6.93 4.47
N GLU A 38 6.83 -7.25 3.83
CA GLU A 38 7.39 -6.46 2.75
C GLU A 38 6.44 -6.38 1.55
N TYR A 39 5.79 -7.48 1.21
CA TYR A 39 4.85 -7.56 0.10
C TYR A 39 3.59 -6.73 0.35
N TYR A 40 3.08 -6.71 1.57
CA TYR A 40 1.96 -5.83 1.94
C TYR A 40 2.33 -4.35 1.78
N HIS A 41 3.48 -3.94 2.30
CA HIS A 41 3.95 -2.56 2.18
C HIS A 41 4.30 -2.18 0.74
N PHE A 42 4.78 -3.13 -0.06
CA PHE A 42 5.00 -2.95 -1.50
C PHE A 42 3.68 -2.73 -2.26
N LYS A 43 2.65 -3.55 -2.01
CA LYS A 43 1.29 -3.30 -2.54
C LYS A 43 0.78 -1.93 -2.12
N GLN A 44 0.91 -1.59 -0.85
CA GLN A 44 0.43 -0.31 -0.33
C GLN A 44 1.16 0.88 -0.98
N ALA A 45 2.47 0.76 -1.21
CA ALA A 45 3.25 1.76 -1.93
C ALA A 45 2.79 1.92 -3.37
N ILE A 46 2.66 0.83 -4.13
CA ILE A 46 2.19 0.87 -5.52
C ILE A 46 0.80 1.51 -5.61
N GLY A 47 -0.15 1.05 -4.80
CA GLY A 47 -1.50 1.60 -4.87
C GLY A 47 -1.56 3.05 -4.43
N ARG A 48 -0.66 3.49 -3.54
CA ARG A 48 -0.48 4.92 -3.25
C ARG A 48 0.01 5.67 -4.47
N TYR A 49 1.08 5.21 -5.14
CA TYR A 49 1.58 5.89 -6.34
C TYR A 49 0.51 5.99 -7.43
N THR A 50 -0.22 4.91 -7.65
CA THR A 50 -1.37 4.88 -8.56
C THR A 50 -2.44 5.88 -8.16
N ALA A 51 -2.86 5.90 -6.90
CA ALA A 51 -3.88 6.82 -6.40
C ALA A 51 -3.42 8.27 -6.48
N THR A 52 -2.16 8.56 -6.14
CA THR A 52 -1.57 9.90 -6.26
C THR A 52 -1.52 10.33 -7.72
N MET A 53 -1.15 9.45 -8.66
CA MET A 53 -1.16 9.79 -10.09
C MET A 53 -2.57 10.08 -10.60
N PHE A 54 -3.55 9.24 -10.25
CA PHE A 54 -4.96 9.49 -10.59
C PHE A 54 -5.45 10.82 -10.00
N PHE A 55 -5.10 11.09 -8.76
CA PHE A 55 -5.45 12.34 -8.08
C PHE A 55 -4.82 13.58 -8.73
N LEU A 56 -3.55 13.51 -9.11
CA LEU A 56 -2.87 14.59 -9.83
C LEU A 56 -3.51 14.85 -11.20
N LEU A 57 -3.96 13.80 -11.89
CA LEU A 57 -4.72 13.95 -13.15
C LEU A 57 -6.05 14.68 -12.91
N VAL A 58 -6.82 14.29 -11.89
CA VAL A 58 -8.06 14.99 -11.53
C VAL A 58 -7.79 16.46 -11.19
N LEU A 59 -6.75 16.74 -10.42
CA LEU A 59 -6.33 18.11 -10.09
C LEU A 59 -5.98 18.91 -11.35
N LEU A 60 -5.27 18.30 -12.30
CA LEU A 60 -4.95 18.93 -13.57
C LEU A 60 -6.23 19.32 -14.34
N PHE A 61 -7.21 18.42 -14.44
CA PHE A 61 -8.49 18.73 -15.08
C PHE A 61 -9.25 19.87 -14.39
N VAL A 62 -9.26 19.89 -13.05
CA VAL A 62 -9.90 20.97 -12.28
C VAL A 62 -9.20 22.31 -12.51
N SER A 63 -7.86 22.31 -12.67
CA SER A 63 -7.07 23.53 -12.88
C SER A 63 -7.29 24.18 -14.25
N ILE A 64 -7.80 23.44 -15.25
CA ILE A 64 -8.08 23.95 -16.59
C ILE A 64 -9.31 24.89 -16.60
N ILE A 65 -10.17 24.84 -15.57
CA ILE A 65 -11.39 25.65 -15.47
C ILE A 65 -11.02 27.06 -14.93
N PRO A 66 -11.06 28.12 -15.75
CA PRO A 66 -10.47 29.42 -15.42
C PRO A 66 -11.27 30.25 -14.40
N PHE A 67 -12.43 29.79 -13.93
CA PHE A 67 -13.46 30.68 -13.37
C PHE A 67 -13.55 30.78 -11.84
N VAL A 68 -12.65 30.19 -11.05
CA VAL A 68 -12.77 30.30 -9.58
C VAL A 68 -11.42 30.52 -8.88
N ARG A 69 -11.09 31.78 -8.58
CA ARG A 69 -9.89 32.19 -7.81
C ARG A 69 -9.78 31.50 -6.45
N ILE A 70 -10.89 31.09 -5.84
CA ILE A 70 -10.93 30.35 -4.56
C ILE A 70 -10.60 28.85 -4.76
N LEU A 71 -10.93 28.26 -5.92
CA LEU A 71 -10.55 26.86 -6.22
C LEU A 71 -9.05 26.71 -6.41
N ALA A 72 -8.28 27.78 -6.66
CA ALA A 72 -6.83 27.71 -6.81
C ALA A 72 -6.12 27.19 -5.54
N PHE A 73 -6.72 27.35 -4.36
CA PHE A 73 -6.16 26.85 -3.10
C PHE A 73 -6.53 25.39 -2.81
N ILE A 74 -7.57 24.87 -3.45
CA ILE A 74 -8.02 23.48 -3.26
C ILE A 74 -6.91 22.48 -3.61
N PRO A 75 -6.20 22.59 -4.76
CA PRO A 75 -5.04 21.74 -5.07
C PRO A 75 -3.97 21.77 -3.99
N THR A 76 -3.65 22.95 -3.45
CA THR A 76 -2.62 23.11 -2.42
C THR A 76 -3.00 22.39 -1.13
N ILE A 77 -4.22 22.59 -0.63
CA ILE A 77 -4.73 21.90 0.57
C ILE A 77 -4.72 20.38 0.37
N LEU A 78 -5.14 19.94 -0.80
CA LEU A 78 -5.18 18.54 -1.22
C LEU A 78 -3.79 17.88 -1.24
N VAL A 79 -2.76 18.60 -1.69
CA VAL A 79 -1.36 18.14 -1.60
C VAL A 79 -0.91 17.98 -0.14
N PHE A 80 -1.22 18.94 0.74
CA PHE A 80 -0.89 18.83 2.16
C PHE A 80 -1.53 17.62 2.84
N ILE A 81 -2.82 17.36 2.55
CA ILE A 81 -3.51 16.16 3.05
C ILE A 81 -2.79 14.89 2.58
N ASN A 82 -2.36 14.84 1.31
CA ASN A 82 -1.59 13.71 0.78
C ASN A 82 -0.26 13.52 1.54
N LEU A 83 0.48 14.60 1.81
CA LEU A 83 1.73 14.56 2.57
C LEU A 83 1.54 14.07 4.01
N VAL A 84 0.50 14.52 4.71
CA VAL A 84 0.17 14.02 6.06
C VAL A 84 -0.11 12.53 6.03
N TRP A 85 -0.86 12.06 5.02
CA TRP A 85 -1.18 10.65 4.86
C TRP A 85 0.07 9.79 4.63
N ILE A 86 1.05 10.30 3.88
CA ILE A 86 2.35 9.65 3.68
C ILE A 86 3.08 9.46 5.01
N GLY A 87 3.13 10.50 5.84
CA GLY A 87 3.74 10.43 7.16
C GLY A 87 3.12 9.34 8.04
N ILE A 88 1.79 9.20 8.00
CA ILE A 88 1.06 8.17 8.74
C ILE A 88 1.42 6.75 8.27
N LEU A 89 1.51 6.53 6.95
CA LEU A 89 1.87 5.22 6.40
C LEU A 89 3.31 4.81 6.74
N VAL A 90 4.25 5.77 6.61
CA VAL A 90 5.65 5.57 7.01
C VAL A 90 5.74 5.27 8.50
N TYR A 91 4.98 5.99 9.33
CA TYR A 91 4.91 5.73 10.77
C TYR A 91 4.40 4.32 11.09
N PHE A 92 3.36 3.84 10.40
CA PHE A 92 2.86 2.47 10.59
C PHE A 92 3.87 1.41 10.16
N ALA A 93 4.55 1.61 9.03
CA ALA A 93 5.63 0.72 8.60
C ALA A 93 6.77 0.71 9.62
N TRP A 94 7.19 1.87 10.11
CA TRP A 94 8.23 1.98 11.12
C TRP A 94 7.87 1.27 12.44
N LYS A 95 6.62 1.40 12.88
CA LYS A 95 6.12 0.69 14.06
C LYS A 95 5.96 -0.83 13.84
N GLY A 96 6.08 -1.33 12.61
CA GLY A 96 5.81 -2.74 12.29
C GLY A 96 4.33 -3.11 12.49
N VAL A 97 3.44 -2.11 12.54
CA VAL A 97 1.99 -2.33 12.56
C VAL A 97 1.64 -2.98 11.22
N TYR A 98 0.78 -4.00 11.23
CA TYR A 98 0.45 -4.91 10.10
C TYR A 98 1.32 -6.17 9.95
N ALA A 99 2.20 -6.50 10.89
CA ALA A 99 2.94 -7.77 10.83
C ALA A 99 2.08 -9.03 11.02
N SER A 100 1.02 -8.96 11.83
CA SER A 100 0.16 -10.12 12.14
C SER A 100 -1.30 -9.99 11.66
N ASN A 101 -1.77 -8.76 11.39
CA ASN A 101 -3.20 -8.44 11.26
C ASN A 101 -3.59 -7.78 9.93
N VAL A 102 -2.87 -8.05 8.83
CA VAL A 102 -3.21 -7.51 7.50
C VAL A 102 -4.66 -7.82 7.12
N VAL A 103 -5.12 -9.03 7.40
CA VAL A 103 -6.46 -9.52 7.08
C VAL A 103 -7.55 -8.93 8.01
N GLN A 104 -7.18 -8.50 9.21
CA GLN A 104 -8.12 -7.92 10.19
C GLN A 104 -8.11 -6.39 10.22
N ALA A 105 -7.19 -5.73 9.49
CA ALA A 105 -7.13 -4.27 9.44
C ALA A 105 -8.43 -3.68 8.87
N PRO A 106 -9.05 -2.62 9.44
CA PRO A 106 -10.27 -2.06 8.86
C PRO A 106 -10.05 -1.61 7.42
N TRP A 107 -11.08 -1.76 6.57
CA TRP A 107 -11.00 -1.57 5.11
C TRP A 107 -10.26 -0.30 4.68
N ARG A 108 -10.43 0.81 5.43
CA ARG A 108 -9.75 2.10 5.21
C ARG A 108 -8.23 2.01 5.16
N LYS A 109 -7.64 1.09 5.92
CA LYS A 109 -6.18 0.87 5.99
C LYS A 109 -5.67 -0.04 4.86
N ARG A 110 -6.57 -0.81 4.22
CA ARG A 110 -6.28 -1.74 3.11
C ARG A 110 -6.45 -1.14 1.72
N ILE A 111 -7.21 -0.05 1.57
CA ILE A 111 -7.51 0.58 0.26
C ILE A 111 -6.29 0.66 -0.66
N TYR A 112 -5.17 1.22 -0.18
CA TYR A 112 -3.96 1.34 -0.99
C TYR A 112 -3.30 0.01 -1.31
N ALA A 113 -3.35 -0.97 -0.40
CA ALA A 113 -2.84 -2.31 -0.68
C ALA A 113 -3.73 -3.04 -1.70
N ASP A 114 -5.05 -2.81 -1.66
CA ASP A 114 -6.00 -3.39 -2.62
C ASP A 114 -5.81 -2.79 -4.03
N ILE A 115 -5.68 -1.46 -4.12
CA ILE A 115 -5.38 -0.78 -5.39
C ILE A 115 -4.04 -1.28 -5.95
N GLY A 116 -3.01 -1.40 -5.11
CA GLY A 116 -1.70 -1.87 -5.55
C GLY A 116 -1.71 -3.34 -5.94
N GLY A 117 -2.47 -4.19 -5.24
CA GLY A 117 -2.67 -5.58 -5.62
C GLY A 117 -3.35 -5.73 -6.98
N ARG A 118 -4.38 -4.91 -7.26
CA ARG A 118 -5.01 -4.86 -8.59
C ARG A 118 -4.02 -4.41 -9.66
N MET A 119 -3.20 -3.41 -9.38
CA MET A 119 -2.17 -2.95 -10.32
C MET A 119 -1.11 -4.01 -10.59
N LEU A 120 -0.61 -4.70 -9.56
CA LEU A 120 0.33 -5.80 -9.75
C LEU A 120 -0.26 -6.92 -10.61
N ASN A 121 -1.54 -7.26 -10.41
CA ASN A 121 -2.23 -8.26 -11.22
C ASN A 121 -2.42 -7.80 -12.67
N LEU A 122 -2.72 -6.52 -12.92
CA LEU A 122 -2.85 -5.96 -14.27
C LEU A 122 -1.56 -6.07 -15.09
N PHE A 123 -0.41 -6.01 -14.43
CA PHE A 123 0.91 -6.15 -15.06
C PHE A 123 1.51 -7.56 -14.93
N ASP A 124 0.72 -8.55 -14.47
CA ASP A 124 1.15 -9.93 -14.18
C ASP A 124 2.45 -10.03 -13.35
N ILE A 125 2.66 -9.09 -12.42
CA ILE A 125 3.85 -9.05 -11.57
C ILE A 125 3.67 -10.04 -10.42
N LYS A 126 4.26 -11.23 -10.57
CA LYS A 126 4.28 -12.28 -9.54
C LYS A 126 5.49 -12.11 -8.63
N LYS A 127 5.27 -12.24 -7.32
CA LYS A 127 6.29 -12.22 -6.27
C LYS A 127 6.15 -13.47 -5.42
N ASN A 128 7.26 -14.11 -5.08
CA ASN A 128 7.26 -15.21 -4.14
C ASN A 128 7.18 -14.61 -2.73
N VAL A 129 6.17 -15.02 -1.97
CA VAL A 129 5.91 -14.50 -0.63
C VAL A 129 6.24 -15.57 0.39
N TYR A 130 7.14 -15.26 1.32
CA TYR A 130 7.53 -16.18 2.41
C TYR A 130 7.19 -15.60 3.79
N GLY A 131 6.87 -16.49 4.74
CA GLY A 131 6.38 -16.17 6.08
C GLY A 131 5.00 -16.78 6.33
N GLU A 132 4.80 -17.41 7.49
CA GLU A 132 3.53 -18.04 7.85
C GLU A 132 2.41 -16.99 7.94
N ILE A 133 1.48 -17.04 6.99
CA ILE A 133 0.11 -16.61 7.23
C ILE A 133 -0.49 -17.72 8.08
N SER A 134 -0.87 -17.45 9.32
CA SER A 134 -1.69 -18.39 10.09
C SER A 134 -2.88 -18.80 9.22
N ASN A 135 -3.00 -20.11 8.99
CA ASN A 135 -3.94 -20.75 8.08
C ASN A 135 -5.42 -20.54 8.48
N ASP A 136 -5.96 -19.36 8.24
CA ASP A 136 -7.41 -19.09 8.36
C ASP A 136 -8.04 -18.59 7.04
N ILE A 137 -7.33 -18.72 5.91
CA ILE A 137 -7.84 -18.30 4.59
C ILE A 137 -8.46 -19.46 3.79
N SER A 138 -8.31 -20.72 4.23
CA SER A 138 -8.97 -21.86 3.56
C SER A 138 -10.47 -21.98 3.87
N SER A 139 -11.04 -21.16 4.77
CA SER A 139 -12.45 -21.26 5.20
C SER A 139 -13.35 -20.09 4.81
N GLN A 140 -12.86 -19.04 4.13
CA GLN A 140 -13.66 -17.85 3.81
C GLN A 140 -13.98 -17.60 2.34
N PHE A 141 -13.59 -18.49 1.44
CA PHE A 141 -14.12 -18.50 0.07
C PHE A 141 -14.94 -19.79 -0.10
N PRO A 142 -16.28 -19.72 -0.25
CA PRO A 142 -16.97 -20.86 -0.81
C PRO A 142 -16.39 -21.09 -2.21
N PRO A 143 -16.19 -22.35 -2.64
CA PRO A 143 -15.79 -22.61 -4.01
C PRO A 143 -16.84 -21.97 -4.92
N LEU A 144 -16.40 -21.12 -5.85
CA LEU A 144 -17.18 -20.83 -7.05
C LEU A 144 -17.19 -22.11 -7.89
N GLY A 145 -18.07 -23.02 -7.49
CA GLY A 145 -18.44 -24.21 -8.24
C GLY A 145 -19.84 -24.02 -8.78
N ILE A 146 -19.90 -23.86 -10.11
CA ILE A 146 -20.95 -24.22 -11.08
C ILE A 146 -22.35 -24.45 -10.49
#